data_AF-A0A3C1WRI1-F1
#
_entry.id   AF-A0A3C1WRI1-F1
#
_cell.length_a   1.000
_cell.length_b   1.000
_cell.length_c   1.000
_cell.angle_alpha   90.00
_cell.angle_beta   90.00
_cell.angle_gamma   90.00
#
_symmetry.space_group_name_H-M   'P 1'
#
loop_
_entity.id
_entity.type
_entity.pdbx_description
1 polymer ?
#
loop_
_entity_poly.entity_id
_entity_poly.type
_entity_poly.pdbx_seq_one_letter_code
_entity_poly.pdbx_strand_id
1 'polypeptide(L)'
;MSEIILYHETPDKKVVPTFGLGDDKHDYGKGFYLTKDFKLAKEWAVCRPNATNGWVHTFVLDIDGLKVLDFQKISVLAWLAELMKHRDASDSKRYHVLAEKAYSQLTEDEDMLTTVLYDEFNAKYN
;
A
#
# COMPACT_ATOMS: atom_id res chain seq x y z
N MET A 1 17.28 17.23 14.12
CA MET A 1 17.59 15.87 13.70
C MET A 1 16.43 14.98 14.09
N SER A 2 15.41 14.99 13.26
CA SER A 2 14.34 13.99 13.28
C SER A 2 14.70 12.92 12.26
N GLU A 3 15.61 12.02 12.61
CA GLU A 3 15.92 10.86 11.77
C GLU A 3 14.87 9.78 11.99
N ILE A 4 14.43 9.14 10.91
CA ILE A 4 13.52 7.98 10.98
C ILE A 4 14.15 6.79 10.28
N ILE A 5 14.05 5.62 10.93
CA ILE A 5 14.44 4.34 10.34
C ILE A 5 13.24 3.77 9.60
N LEU A 6 13.47 3.38 8.34
CA LEU A 6 12.46 2.86 7.45
C LEU A 6 13.00 1.66 6.68
N TYR A 7 12.08 0.82 6.22
CA TYR A 7 12.37 -0.43 5.52
C TYR A 7 11.69 -0.45 4.16
N HIS A 8 12.40 -0.96 3.16
CA HIS A 8 11.88 -1.19 1.81
C HIS A 8 12.22 -2.61 1.36
N GLU A 9 11.23 -3.29 0.83
CA GLU A 9 11.35 -4.61 0.26
C GLU A 9 11.48 -4.58 -1.25
N THR A 10 12.33 -5.46 -1.78
CA THR A 10 12.54 -5.58 -3.22
C THR A 10 13.14 -6.95 -3.56
N PRO A 11 12.88 -7.48 -4.77
CA PRO A 11 13.66 -8.60 -5.29
C PRO A 11 15.14 -8.24 -5.55
N ASP A 12 15.49 -6.95 -5.63
CA ASP A 12 16.83 -6.50 -6.00
C ASP A 12 17.79 -6.46 -4.80
N LYS A 13 18.96 -7.10 -4.98
CA LYS A 13 20.01 -7.13 -3.95
C LYS A 13 20.63 -5.76 -3.66
N LYS A 14 20.52 -4.81 -4.59
CA LYS A 14 21.02 -3.44 -4.43
C LYS A 14 19.93 -2.46 -4.82
N VAL A 15 19.66 -1.50 -3.94
CA VAL A 15 18.69 -0.43 -4.17
C VAL A 15 19.40 0.90 -4.04
N VAL A 16 19.22 1.76 -5.05
CA VAL A 16 19.67 3.15 -5.02
C VAL A 16 18.43 4.01 -5.24
N PRO A 17 17.86 4.62 -4.18
CA PRO A 17 16.74 5.54 -4.33
C PRO A 17 17.11 6.64 -5.31
N THR A 18 16.32 6.77 -6.37
CA THR A 18 16.59 7.69 -7.47
C THR A 18 15.34 8.50 -7.77
N PHE A 19 15.48 9.82 -7.81
CA PHE A 19 14.36 10.72 -8.09
C PHE A 19 13.74 10.42 -9.46
N GLY A 20 12.40 10.42 -9.52
CA GLY A 20 11.64 10.17 -10.74
C GLY A 20 11.49 8.69 -11.14
N LEU A 21 12.08 7.76 -10.38
CA LEU A 21 11.83 6.33 -10.54
C LEU A 21 10.66 5.84 -9.65
N GLY A 22 10.19 4.62 -9.92
CA GLY A 22 9.03 3.98 -9.29
C GLY A 22 8.02 3.50 -10.33
N ASP A 23 7.03 2.71 -9.90
CA ASP A 23 5.91 2.29 -10.75
C ASP A 23 4.76 3.30 -10.61
N ASP A 24 4.18 3.72 -11.74
CA ASP A 24 3.03 4.64 -11.75
C ASP A 24 1.74 3.91 -11.34
N LYS A 25 1.75 2.56 -11.28
CA LYS A 25 0.60 1.73 -10.89
C LYS A 25 0.46 1.49 -9.39
N HIS A 26 1.36 2.04 -8.57
CA HIS A 26 1.19 1.92 -7.12
C HIS A 26 -0.02 2.72 -6.63
N ASP A 27 -0.60 2.28 -5.52
CA ASP A 27 -1.85 2.83 -4.96
C ASP A 27 -1.81 4.34 -4.69
N TYR A 28 -0.64 4.91 -4.40
CA TYR A 28 -0.45 6.35 -4.14
C TYR A 28 0.47 7.02 -5.17
N GLY A 29 0.60 6.41 -6.35
CA GLY A 29 1.38 6.91 -7.47
C GLY A 29 2.88 6.62 -7.35
N LYS A 30 3.66 7.29 -8.21
CA LYS A 30 5.10 7.07 -8.28
C LYS A 30 5.81 7.59 -7.03
N GLY A 31 6.59 6.73 -6.39
CA GLY A 31 7.39 7.09 -5.24
C GLY A 31 8.26 5.95 -4.75
N PHE A 32 9.03 6.23 -3.71
CA PHE A 32 9.81 5.22 -2.99
C PHE A 32 9.08 4.82 -1.71
N TYR A 33 8.52 3.62 -1.71
CA TYR A 33 7.63 3.13 -0.67
C TYR A 33 8.42 2.49 0.46
N LEU A 34 8.12 2.93 1.68
CA LEU A 34 8.88 2.63 2.88
C LEU A 34 7.92 2.43 4.05
N THR A 35 8.28 1.55 4.98
CA THR A 35 7.51 1.31 6.21
C THR A 35 8.40 1.39 7.45
N LYS A 36 7.82 1.78 8.59
CA LYS A 36 8.48 1.70 9.90
C LYS A 36 8.47 0.28 10.47
N ASP A 37 7.63 -0.60 9.95
CA ASP A 37 7.48 -1.97 10.43
C ASP A 37 8.30 -2.94 9.59
N PHE A 38 9.38 -3.46 10.18
CA PHE A 38 10.24 -4.45 9.54
C PHE A 38 9.52 -5.78 9.22
N LYS A 39 8.54 -6.19 10.02
CA LYS A 39 7.75 -7.40 9.73
C LYS A 39 6.87 -7.18 8.51
N LEU A 40 6.19 -6.04 8.44
CA LEU A 40 5.36 -5.68 7.30
C LEU A 40 6.18 -5.63 6.00
N ALA A 41 7.38 -5.04 6.04
CA ALA A 41 8.29 -5.04 4.89
C ALA A 41 8.63 -6.47 4.41
N LYS A 42 8.80 -7.43 5.34
CA LYS A 42 9.06 -8.82 4.96
C LYS A 42 7.86 -9.50 4.32
N GLU A 43 6.63 -9.17 4.74
CA GLU A 43 5.41 -9.73 4.15
C GLU A 43 5.25 -9.31 2.68
N TRP A 44 5.70 -8.10 2.34
CA TRP A 44 5.65 -7.59 0.97
C TRP A 44 6.90 -7.96 0.15
N ALA A 45 7.91 -8.60 0.77
CA ALA A 45 9.13 -9.00 0.08
C ALA A 45 8.85 -10.18 -0.86
N VAL A 46 8.27 -9.90 -2.02
CA VAL A 46 7.90 -10.92 -2.99
C VAL A 46 9.15 -11.51 -3.64
N CYS A 47 9.41 -12.80 -3.40
CA CYS A 47 10.25 -13.59 -4.29
C CYS A 47 9.57 -13.70 -5.65
N ARG A 48 10.15 -13.09 -6.69
CA ARG A 48 9.71 -13.36 -8.06
C ARG A 48 9.88 -14.88 -8.34
N PRO A 49 9.03 -15.51 -9.18
CA PRO A 49 9.12 -16.94 -9.47
C PRO A 49 10.52 -17.42 -9.94
N ASN A 50 11.29 -16.52 -10.55
CA ASN A 50 12.65 -16.77 -11.04
C ASN A 50 13.75 -16.13 -10.17
N ALA A 51 13.38 -15.45 -9.08
CA ALA A 51 14.32 -14.90 -8.12
C ALA A 51 14.37 -15.81 -6.90
N THR A 52 15.57 -16.20 -6.51
CA THR A 52 15.77 -17.11 -5.38
C THR A 52 15.53 -16.45 -4.02
N ASN A 53 15.56 -15.11 -3.93
CA ASN A 53 15.43 -14.37 -2.68
C ASN A 53 14.72 -13.01 -2.87
N GLY A 54 14.01 -12.57 -1.83
CA GLY A 54 13.63 -11.18 -1.59
C GLY A 54 14.58 -10.53 -0.58
N TRP A 55 14.72 -9.21 -0.64
CA TRP A 55 15.58 -8.42 0.25
C TRP A 55 14.76 -7.35 0.96
N VAL A 56 15.07 -7.10 2.22
CA VAL A 56 14.56 -5.93 2.96
C VAL A 56 15.76 -5.04 3.29
N HIS A 57 15.74 -3.83 2.76
CA HIS A 57 16.76 -2.80 2.94
C HIS A 57 16.34 -1.83 4.04
N THR A 58 17.31 -1.35 4.82
CA THR A 58 17.08 -0.34 5.88
C THR A 58 17.60 1.01 5.41
N PHE A 59 16.81 2.04 5.62
CA PHE A 59 17.14 3.43 5.31
C PHE A 59 17.00 4.28 6.57
N VAL A 60 17.93 5.22 6.74
CA VAL A 60 17.79 6.32 7.69
C VAL A 60 17.43 7.55 6.86
N LEU A 61 16.25 8.11 7.13
CA LEU A 61 15.76 9.31 6.46
C LEU A 61 15.82 10.48 7.44
N ASP A 62 16.64 11.47 7.12
CA ASP A 62 16.56 12.78 7.75
C ASP A 62 15.37 13.53 7.14
N ILE A 63 14.40 13.88 7.98
CA ILE A 63 13.22 14.64 7.55
C ILE A 63 13.30 16.12 7.95
N ASP A 64 14.44 16.59 8.46
CA ASP A 64 14.63 17.99 8.80
C ASP A 64 14.46 18.87 7.54
N GLY A 65 13.58 19.87 7.64
CA GLY A 65 13.25 20.77 6.52
C GLY A 65 12.29 20.19 5.47
N LEU A 66 11.85 18.93 5.60
CA LEU A 66 10.84 18.36 4.71
C LEU A 66 9.43 18.81 5.10
N LYS A 67 8.60 19.06 4.09
CA LYS A 67 7.15 19.22 4.26
C LYS A 67 6.51 17.84 4.25
N VAL A 68 6.28 17.28 5.43
CA VAL A 68 5.65 15.97 5.58
C VAL A 68 4.14 16.13 5.68
N LEU A 69 3.41 15.49 4.76
CA LEU A 69 1.95 15.37 4.84
C LEU A 69 1.60 14.07 5.58
N ASP A 70 0.98 14.20 6.74
CA ASP A 70 0.59 13.08 7.59
C ASP A 70 -0.91 12.82 7.46
N PHE A 71 -1.27 11.89 6.57
CA PHE A 71 -2.68 11.55 6.32
C PHE A 71 -3.40 10.99 7.55
N GLN A 72 -2.69 10.45 8.55
CA GLN A 72 -3.32 9.97 9.79
C GLN A 72 -3.95 11.11 10.60
N LYS A 73 -3.49 12.36 10.40
CA LYS A 73 -3.99 13.56 11.09
C LYS A 73 -5.10 14.29 10.33
N ILE A 74 -5.48 13.81 9.14
CA ILE A 74 -6.45 14.49 8.27
C ILE A 74 -7.80 13.78 8.35
N SER A 75 -8.04 12.80 7.48
CA SER A 75 -9.24 11.96 7.49
C SER A 75 -9.03 10.76 6.57
N VAL A 76 -9.81 9.69 6.78
CA VAL A 76 -9.85 8.54 5.86
C VAL A 76 -10.26 8.97 4.44
N LEU A 77 -11.07 10.02 4.30
CA LEU A 77 -11.46 10.55 2.99
C LEU A 77 -10.28 11.13 2.23
N ALA A 78 -9.28 11.70 2.92
CA ALA A 78 -8.06 12.19 2.27
C ALA A 78 -7.22 11.05 1.70
N TRP A 79 -7.12 9.91 2.41
CA TRP A 79 -6.50 8.70 1.91
C TRP A 79 -7.19 8.19 0.65
N LEU A 80 -8.52 8.08 0.68
CA LEU A 80 -9.32 7.63 -0.46
C LEU A 80 -9.20 8.57 -1.66
N ALA A 81 -9.23 9.88 -1.42
CA ALA A 81 -9.10 10.87 -2.49
C ALA A 81 -7.73 10.80 -3.17
N GLU A 82 -6.64 10.57 -2.41
CA GLU A 82 -5.31 10.39 -3.01
C GLU A 82 -5.22 9.06 -3.78
N LEU A 83 -5.70 7.97 -3.19
CA LEU A 83 -5.79 6.67 -3.84
C LEU A 83 -6.51 6.75 -5.20
N MET A 84 -7.66 7.43 -5.24
CA MET A 84 -8.48 7.57 -6.46
C MET A 84 -7.80 8.39 -7.58
N LYS A 85 -6.77 9.18 -7.29
CA LYS A 85 -6.02 9.91 -8.33
C LYS A 85 -5.05 9.03 -9.10
N HIS A 86 -4.52 8.01 -8.44
CA HIS A 86 -3.47 7.14 -8.99
C HIS A 86 -4.02 5.77 -9.39
N ARG A 87 -5.15 5.38 -8.80
CA ARG A 87 -5.86 4.15 -9.11
C ARG A 87 -7.03 4.46 -10.04
N ASP A 88 -6.81 4.28 -11.33
CA ASP A 88 -7.90 4.33 -12.31
C ASP A 88 -8.95 3.25 -11.96
N ALA A 89 -10.19 3.68 -11.76
CA ALA A 89 -11.32 2.75 -11.84
C ALA A 89 -11.34 2.16 -13.26
N SER A 90 -11.67 0.87 -13.38
CA SER A 90 -11.74 0.25 -14.71
C SER A 90 -12.81 0.95 -15.55
N ASP A 91 -12.43 1.71 -16.58
CA ASP A 91 -13.38 2.39 -17.46
C ASP A 91 -13.93 1.46 -18.58
N SER A 92 -13.87 0.14 -18.36
CA SER A 92 -14.36 -0.82 -19.34
C SER A 92 -15.89 -0.81 -19.36
N LYS A 93 -16.51 -0.93 -20.54
CA LYS A 93 -17.97 -1.14 -20.67
C LYS A 93 -18.50 -2.26 -19.76
N ARG A 94 -17.69 -3.31 -19.61
CA ARG A 94 -18.01 -4.44 -18.73
C ARG A 94 -18.04 -4.01 -17.26
N TYR A 95 -17.09 -3.19 -16.81
CA TYR A 95 -17.09 -2.66 -15.46
C TYR A 95 -18.33 -1.81 -15.20
N HIS A 96 -18.69 -0.87 -16.09
CA HIS A 96 -19.88 -0.03 -15.90
C HIS A 96 -21.18 -0.84 -15.73
N VAL A 97 -21.42 -1.81 -16.61
CA VAL A 97 -22.61 -2.67 -16.55
C VAL A 97 -22.62 -3.56 -15.30
N LEU A 98 -21.46 -4.13 -14.94
CA LEU A 98 -21.38 -5.03 -13.79
C LEU A 98 -21.37 -4.29 -12.45
N ALA A 99 -20.76 -3.11 -12.38
CA ALA A 99 -20.71 -2.29 -11.20
C ALA A 99 -22.11 -1.78 -10.84
N GLU A 100 -22.85 -1.19 -11.79
CA GLU A 100 -24.23 -0.76 -11.56
C GLU A 100 -25.11 -1.93 -11.08
N LYS A 101 -25.02 -3.08 -11.76
CA LYS A 101 -25.78 -4.28 -11.38
C LYS A 101 -25.37 -4.84 -10.02
N ALA A 102 -24.09 -4.75 -9.65
CA ALA A 102 -23.62 -5.16 -8.34
C ALA A 102 -24.15 -4.22 -7.25
N TYR A 103 -23.97 -2.91 -7.42
CA TYR A 103 -24.43 -1.90 -6.47
C TYR A 103 -25.95 -1.95 -6.26
N SER A 104 -26.74 -2.20 -7.30
CA SER A 104 -28.20 -2.31 -7.17
C SER A 104 -28.68 -3.52 -6.36
N GLN A 105 -27.78 -4.49 -6.08
CA GLN A 105 -28.07 -5.72 -5.35
C GLN A 105 -27.34 -5.81 -4.01
N LEU A 106 -26.50 -4.83 -3.66
CA LEU A 106 -25.86 -4.78 -2.36
C LEU A 106 -26.86 -4.29 -1.32
N THR A 107 -27.00 -5.05 -0.24
CA THR A 107 -27.72 -4.67 0.96
C THR A 107 -26.77 -4.83 2.14
N GLU A 108 -26.69 -3.81 2.98
CA GLU A 108 -25.94 -3.89 4.23
C GLU A 108 -26.71 -4.76 5.22
N ASP A 109 -26.03 -5.76 5.78
CA ASP A 109 -26.56 -6.63 6.84
C ASP A 109 -25.88 -6.25 8.15
N GLU A 110 -26.51 -5.32 8.87
CA GLU A 110 -25.99 -4.79 10.14
C GLU A 110 -26.04 -5.83 11.28
N ASP A 111 -26.84 -6.90 11.12
CA ASP A 111 -27.02 -7.95 12.13
C ASP A 111 -25.88 -8.99 12.12
N MET A 112 -25.06 -9.01 11.06
CA MET A 112 -23.96 -9.96 10.84
C MET A 112 -22.56 -9.40 11.19
N LEU A 113 -22.48 -8.27 11.88
CA LEU A 113 -21.21 -7.68 12.29
C LEU A 113 -20.44 -8.62 13.23
N THR A 114 -19.41 -9.28 12.69
CA THR A 114 -18.56 -10.20 13.44
C THR A 114 -17.21 -9.55 13.70
N THR A 115 -16.76 -9.56 14.95
CA THR A 115 -15.40 -9.10 15.28
C THR A 115 -14.40 -10.18 14.87
N VAL A 116 -13.42 -9.81 14.06
CA VAL A 116 -12.32 -10.70 13.65
C VAL A 116 -11.03 -10.24 14.31
N LEU A 117 -10.36 -11.14 15.02
CA LEU A 117 -9.05 -10.85 15.61
C LEU A 117 -7.99 -10.80 14.52
N TYR A 118 -7.15 -9.76 14.55
CA TYR A 118 -6.10 -9.54 13.55
C TYR A 118 -5.17 -10.75 13.40
N ASP A 119 -4.76 -11.35 14.51
CA ASP A 119 -3.84 -12.50 14.49
C ASP A 119 -4.44 -13.71 13.77
N GLU A 120 -5.74 -13.99 13.95
CA GLU A 120 -6.45 -15.09 13.28
C GLU A 120 -6.64 -14.82 11.79
N PHE A 121 -6.96 -13.57 11.43
CA PHE A 121 -7.09 -13.16 10.03
C PHE A 121 -5.76 -13.30 9.29
N ASN A 122 -4.68 -12.76 9.88
CA ASN A 122 -3.36 -12.76 9.24
C ASN A 122 -2.86 -14.18 8.99
N ALA A 123 -2.98 -15.07 9.98
CA ALA A 123 -2.54 -16.47 9.84
C ALA A 123 -3.32 -17.28 8.80
N LYS A 124 -4.57 -16.90 8.51
CA LYS A 124 -5.45 -17.63 7.60
C LYS A 124 -5.35 -17.15 6.15
N TYR A 125 -5.07 -15.87 5.93
CA TYR A 125 -5.24 -15.24 4.62
C TYR A 125 -3.95 -14.62 4.04
N ASN A 126 -2.88 -14.49 4.83
CA ASN A 126 -1.55 -14.05 4.39
C ASN A 126 -0.51 -15.14 4.69
#